data_AF-A0A433UUQ7-F1
#
_entry.id   AF-A0A433UUQ7-F1
#
_cell.length_a   1.000
_cell.length_b   1.000
_cell.length_c   1.000
_cell.angle_alpha   90.00
_cell.angle_beta   90.00
_cell.angle_gamma   90.00
#
_symmetry.space_group_name_H-M   'P 1'
#
loop_
_entity.id
_entity.type
_entity.pdbx_description
1 polymer ?
#
loop_
_entity_poly.entity_id
_entity_poly.type
_entity_poly.pdbx_seq_one_letter_code
_entity_poly.pdbx_strand_id
1 'polypeptide(L)'
;MRPKVIGIYEKDNGILWKHDEYNTKRNDVRRSRELVVTTTTALENYDYGISWIFHQDGTLELQSDLTGIVLPQGTASINQSESQPYGKLVAKNIIGVNHQHFFNFRLDMDVDGQANEVMEMNVKPLPVNENALGNAFVALETPLTTETVAVRDLEMKQSRKWMIMSADKKNALGAATAYMLMPGGNAVFLPTESAEIRSKAAFATYHVWVTNYNASELYAAGNYPNQAKPGKGLPEYISNDESLIGKDIVLWYSTMLGNIQLKINLVG
;
A
#
# COMPACT_ATOMS: atom_id res chain seq x y z
N MET A 1 -26.43 9.94 12.17
CA MET A 1 -25.48 9.79 11.05
C MET A 1 -25.20 11.19 10.50
N ARG A 2 -23.94 11.58 10.27
CA ARG A 2 -23.64 12.91 9.68
C ARG A 2 -24.00 12.86 8.18
N PRO A 3 -24.76 13.84 7.64
CA PRO A 3 -25.09 13.85 6.23
C PRO A 3 -23.87 14.23 5.38
N LYS A 4 -23.81 13.74 4.13
CA LYS A 4 -22.82 14.13 3.11
C LYS A 4 -21.35 13.88 3.49
N VAL A 5 -21.08 12.75 4.15
CA VAL A 5 -19.71 12.33 4.53
C VAL A 5 -18.95 11.63 3.40
N ILE A 6 -19.64 11.13 2.39
CA ILE A 6 -19.04 10.50 1.20
C ILE A 6 -19.28 11.39 -0.02
N GLY A 7 -18.22 11.72 -0.73
CA GLY A 7 -18.25 12.31 -2.07
C GLY A 7 -18.07 11.23 -3.14
N ILE A 8 -18.89 11.28 -4.19
CA ILE A 8 -18.76 10.40 -5.36
C ILE A 8 -18.84 11.27 -6.61
N TYR A 9 -17.82 11.22 -7.46
CA TYR A 9 -17.78 12.00 -8.69
C TYR A 9 -16.84 11.39 -9.74
N GLU A 10 -17.02 11.77 -11.00
CA GLU A 10 -16.06 11.48 -12.07
C GLU A 10 -15.17 12.71 -12.33
N LYS A 11 -13.88 12.50 -12.60
CA LYS A 11 -12.99 13.55 -13.10
C LYS A 11 -12.20 13.07 -14.32
N ASP A 12 -11.78 14.01 -15.16
CA ASP A 12 -10.84 13.73 -16.24
C ASP A 12 -9.43 13.53 -15.67
N ASN A 13 -8.69 12.55 -16.20
CA ASN A 13 -7.29 12.28 -15.84
C ASN A 13 -6.37 12.25 -17.06
N GLY A 14 -6.56 13.18 -18.01
CA GLY A 14 -5.68 13.31 -19.16
C GLY A 14 -5.79 12.16 -20.17
N ILE A 15 -4.67 11.57 -20.56
CA ILE A 15 -4.59 10.54 -21.62
C ILE A 15 -4.65 9.16 -20.99
N LEU A 16 -5.61 8.33 -21.41
CA LEU A 16 -5.67 6.91 -21.06
C LEU A 16 -4.63 6.12 -21.86
N TRP A 17 -4.66 6.28 -23.18
CA TRP A 17 -3.64 5.75 -24.08
C TRP A 17 -3.55 6.58 -25.35
N LYS A 18 -2.39 6.55 -25.97
CA LYS A 18 -2.09 7.21 -27.24
C LYS A 18 -1.12 6.36 -28.05
N HIS A 19 -1.31 6.31 -29.35
CA HIS A 19 -0.37 5.70 -30.28
C HIS A 19 -0.27 6.53 -31.57
N ASP A 20 0.94 6.70 -32.08
CA ASP A 20 1.23 7.33 -33.37
C ASP A 20 2.01 6.34 -34.22
N GLU A 21 1.38 5.80 -35.27
CA GLU A 21 2.00 4.83 -36.16
C GLU A 21 2.66 5.56 -37.33
N TYR A 22 4.00 5.61 -37.31
CA TYR A 22 4.78 6.36 -38.28
C TYR A 22 4.53 5.92 -39.73
N ASN A 23 4.35 4.62 -39.99
CA ASN A 23 4.26 4.11 -41.35
C ASN A 23 2.89 4.38 -41.97
N THR A 24 1.81 4.22 -41.20
CA THR A 24 0.44 4.42 -41.68
C THR A 24 -0.07 5.84 -41.47
N LYS A 25 0.69 6.69 -40.75
CA LYS A 25 0.30 8.04 -40.32
C LYS A 25 -0.99 8.06 -39.48
N ARG A 26 -1.33 6.92 -38.86
CA ARG A 26 -2.49 6.79 -37.97
C ARG A 26 -2.14 7.35 -36.59
N ASN A 27 -3.02 8.19 -36.04
CA ASN A 27 -2.87 8.76 -34.71
C ASN A 27 -4.13 8.49 -33.87
N ASP A 28 -4.00 7.69 -32.82
CA ASP A 28 -5.08 7.35 -31.91
C ASP A 28 -4.84 7.98 -30.54
N VAL A 29 -5.89 8.55 -29.94
CA VAL A 29 -5.89 9.06 -28.58
C VAL A 29 -7.19 8.68 -27.89
N ARG A 30 -7.11 8.26 -26.62
CA ARG A 30 -8.26 8.14 -25.73
C ARG A 30 -7.96 8.88 -24.43
N ARG A 31 -8.95 9.61 -23.91
CA ARG A 31 -8.84 10.30 -22.62
C ARG A 31 -9.18 9.35 -21.48
N SER A 32 -8.54 9.57 -20.33
CA SER A 32 -8.83 8.86 -19.09
C SER A 32 -9.87 9.60 -18.28
N ARG A 33 -10.77 8.85 -17.65
CA ARG A 33 -11.69 9.33 -16.62
C ARG A 33 -11.57 8.43 -15.40
N GLU A 34 -11.69 9.04 -14.24
CA GLU A 34 -11.63 8.36 -12.95
C GLU A 34 -12.94 8.53 -12.22
N LEU A 35 -13.47 7.44 -11.64
CA LEU A 35 -14.52 7.50 -10.64
C LEU A 35 -13.88 7.57 -9.25
N VAL A 36 -14.16 8.62 -8.51
CA VAL A 36 -13.60 8.89 -7.19
C VAL A 36 -14.68 8.72 -6.13
N VAL A 37 -14.43 7.88 -5.13
CA VAL A 37 -15.21 7.75 -3.90
C VAL A 37 -14.33 8.20 -2.74
N THR A 38 -14.69 9.32 -2.10
CA THR A 38 -13.81 9.98 -1.12
C THR A 38 -14.55 10.35 0.16
N THR A 39 -13.80 10.40 1.26
CA THR A 39 -14.25 10.91 2.56
C THR A 39 -13.14 11.76 3.17
N THR A 40 -13.52 12.77 3.96
CA THR A 40 -12.58 13.54 4.77
C THR A 40 -12.96 13.42 6.23
N THR A 41 -11.98 13.18 7.10
CA THR A 41 -12.17 13.12 8.55
C THR A 41 -11.20 14.05 9.25
N ALA A 42 -11.72 14.85 10.17
CA ALA A 42 -10.91 15.62 11.11
C ALA A 42 -10.67 14.79 12.37
N LEU A 43 -9.39 14.60 12.73
CA LEU A 43 -8.94 13.95 13.95
C LEU A 43 -8.07 14.93 14.72
N GLU A 44 -8.67 15.56 15.73
CA GLU A 44 -8.08 16.66 16.48
C GLU A 44 -7.57 17.78 15.55
N ASN A 45 -6.26 17.91 15.42
CA ASN A 45 -5.61 18.96 14.62
C ASN A 45 -5.41 18.57 13.15
N TYR A 46 -5.55 17.30 12.78
CA TYR A 46 -5.31 16.80 11.42
C TYR A 46 -6.61 16.59 10.65
N ASP A 47 -6.53 16.76 9.33
CA ASP A 47 -7.58 16.44 8.38
C ASP A 47 -7.05 15.41 7.38
N TYR A 48 -7.73 14.28 7.27
CA TYR A 48 -7.35 13.18 6.38
C TYR A 48 -8.40 12.98 5.30
N GLY A 49 -8.01 13.09 4.03
CA GLY A 49 -8.80 12.67 2.89
C GLY A 49 -8.43 11.23 2.51
N ILE A 50 -9.40 10.33 2.38
CA ILE A 50 -9.18 8.97 1.89
C ILE A 50 -10.06 8.77 0.66
N SER A 51 -9.44 8.46 -0.47
CA SER A 51 -10.10 8.30 -1.76
C SER A 51 -9.82 6.93 -2.37
N TRP A 52 -10.88 6.25 -2.79
CA TRP A 52 -10.84 5.09 -3.68
C TRP A 52 -11.11 5.58 -5.10
N ILE A 53 -10.17 5.34 -6.00
CA ILE A 53 -10.15 5.88 -7.35
C ILE A 53 -10.16 4.71 -8.34
N PHE A 54 -11.19 4.63 -9.15
CA PHE A 54 -11.36 3.58 -10.16
C PHE A 54 -11.03 4.16 -11.53
N HIS A 55 -10.05 3.53 -12.19
CA HIS A 55 -9.57 3.94 -13.51
C HIS A 55 -10.18 3.06 -14.62
N GLN A 56 -10.30 3.61 -15.83
CA GLN A 56 -10.83 2.87 -16.99
C GLN A 56 -9.96 1.70 -17.46
N ASP A 57 -8.68 1.66 -17.08
CA ASP A 57 -7.77 0.54 -17.36
C ASP A 57 -7.89 -0.60 -16.34
N GLY A 58 -8.82 -0.48 -15.37
CA GLY A 58 -9.04 -1.47 -14.31
C GLY A 58 -8.14 -1.26 -13.09
N THR A 59 -7.32 -0.21 -13.06
CA THR A 59 -6.57 0.17 -11.86
C THR A 59 -7.53 0.61 -10.75
N LEU A 60 -7.35 0.05 -9.55
CA LEU A 60 -7.93 0.56 -8.31
C LEU A 60 -6.84 1.29 -7.53
N GLU A 61 -7.01 2.58 -7.32
CA GLU A 61 -6.05 3.42 -6.60
C GLU A 61 -6.61 3.83 -5.24
N LEU A 62 -5.77 3.77 -4.21
CA LEU A 62 -6.04 4.33 -2.91
C LEU A 62 -5.16 5.55 -2.72
N GLN A 63 -5.81 6.69 -2.46
CA GLN A 63 -5.15 7.95 -2.18
C GLN A 63 -5.44 8.40 -0.74
N SER A 64 -4.39 8.79 0.00
CA SER A 64 -4.52 9.43 1.31
C SER A 64 -3.90 10.83 1.32
N ASP A 65 -4.74 11.84 1.46
CA ASP A 65 -4.34 13.24 1.55
C ASP A 65 -4.23 13.66 3.02
N LEU A 66 -3.09 14.25 3.40
CA LEU A 66 -2.83 14.73 4.76
C LEU A 66 -2.81 16.26 4.75
N THR A 67 -3.72 16.87 5.51
CA THR A 67 -3.80 18.32 5.68
C THR A 67 -4.22 18.68 7.10
N GLY A 68 -4.67 19.92 7.32
CA GLY A 68 -4.99 20.46 8.64
C GLY A 68 -3.82 21.21 9.26
N ILE A 69 -3.69 21.10 10.58
CA ILE A 69 -2.72 21.83 11.40
C ILE A 69 -1.77 20.82 12.03
N VAL A 70 -0.46 21.02 11.88
CA VAL A 70 0.55 20.21 12.59
C VAL A 70 0.35 20.27 14.10
N LEU A 71 0.50 19.14 14.80
CA LEU A 71 0.38 19.08 16.26
C LEU A 71 1.44 19.99 16.91
N PRO A 72 1.03 21.07 17.61
CA PRO A 72 1.96 22.03 18.16
C PRO A 72 2.43 21.63 19.57
N GLN A 73 3.71 21.84 19.84
CA GLN A 73 4.29 21.79 21.18
C GLN A 73 4.83 23.18 21.56
N GLY A 74 4.46 23.67 22.74
CA GLY A 74 5.01 24.91 23.28
C GLY A 74 6.49 24.81 23.63
N THR A 75 7.26 25.88 23.41
CA THR A 75 8.69 25.96 23.75
C THR A 75 9.10 27.37 24.18
N ALA A 76 10.17 27.48 24.98
CA ALA A 76 10.78 28.78 25.28
C ALA A 76 11.58 29.36 24.09
N SER A 77 11.89 28.53 23.07
CA SER A 77 12.70 28.93 21.92
C SER A 77 11.96 29.92 21.00
N ILE A 78 12.66 30.97 20.60
CA ILE A 78 12.19 31.95 19.60
C ILE A 78 12.96 31.87 18.26
N ASN A 79 14.08 31.14 18.24
CA ASN A 79 14.92 30.87 17.07
C ASN A 79 15.22 29.37 16.99
N GLN A 80 15.37 28.83 15.78
CA GLN A 80 15.68 27.41 15.58
C GLN A 80 17.05 27.09 16.16
N SER A 81 17.15 25.98 16.88
CA SER A 81 18.42 25.44 17.38
C SER A 81 18.69 24.07 16.76
N GLU A 82 19.95 23.77 16.48
CA GLU A 82 20.39 22.41 16.12
C GLU A 82 20.27 21.44 17.31
N SER A 83 20.24 21.96 18.55
CA SER A 83 20.07 21.16 19.76
C SER A 83 18.64 20.60 19.96
N GLN A 84 17.70 20.88 19.05
CA GLN A 84 16.33 20.37 19.08
C GLN A 84 16.04 19.52 17.82
N PRO A 85 16.58 18.29 17.73
CA PRO A 85 16.47 17.46 16.53
C PRO A 85 15.07 16.83 16.35
N TYR A 86 14.21 16.89 17.37
CA TYR A 86 12.92 16.20 17.41
C TYR A 86 11.76 17.01 16.81
N GLY A 87 12.02 18.18 16.24
CA GLY A 87 11.01 19.03 15.62
C GLY A 87 11.60 20.32 15.04
N LYS A 88 10.74 21.15 14.43
CA LYS A 88 11.11 22.46 13.88
C LYS A 88 10.23 23.56 14.46
N LEU A 89 10.79 24.74 14.67
CA LEU A 89 9.96 25.92 14.98
C LEU A 89 9.07 26.25 13.78
N VAL A 90 7.77 26.31 14.02
CA VAL A 90 6.77 26.75 13.04
C VAL A 90 6.30 28.18 13.31
N ALA A 91 6.52 28.65 14.55
CA ALA A 91 6.39 30.04 14.96
C ALA A 91 7.26 30.28 16.20
N LYS A 92 7.40 31.54 16.64
CA LYS A 92 8.02 31.86 17.94
C LYS A 92 7.29 31.06 19.02
N ASN A 93 8.04 30.37 19.88
CA ASN A 93 7.53 29.57 20.99
C ASN A 93 6.70 28.34 20.61
N ILE A 94 6.68 27.93 19.33
CA ILE A 94 5.89 26.78 18.86
C ILE A 94 6.73 25.86 17.98
N ILE A 95 6.84 24.59 18.38
CA ILE A 95 7.51 23.51 17.64
C ILE A 95 6.46 22.60 17.01
N GLY A 96 6.65 22.24 15.73
CA GLY A 96 6.04 21.07 15.12
C GLY A 96 6.92 19.85 15.38
N VAL A 97 6.40 18.88 16.13
CA VAL A 97 7.15 17.68 16.52
C VAL A 97 7.24 16.71 15.34
N ASN A 98 8.39 16.06 15.15
CA ASN A 98 8.55 15.01 14.15
C ASN A 98 7.62 13.83 14.47
N HIS A 99 6.88 13.34 13.48
CA HIS A 99 5.97 12.22 13.63
C HIS A 99 5.79 11.48 12.29
N GLN A 100 5.21 10.29 12.33
CA GLN A 100 4.85 9.51 11.16
C GLN A 100 3.35 9.25 11.17
N HIS A 101 2.73 9.26 10.00
CA HIS A 101 1.37 8.80 9.78
C HIS A 101 1.47 7.44 9.11
N PHE A 102 0.78 6.42 9.62
CA PHE A 102 0.70 5.11 8.98
C PHE A 102 -0.76 4.74 8.79
N PHE A 103 -1.11 4.36 7.57
CA PHE A 103 -2.41 3.81 7.21
C PHE A 103 -2.23 2.32 6.96
N ASN A 104 -3.25 1.54 7.27
CA ASN A 104 -3.34 0.15 6.88
C ASN A 104 -4.64 -0.08 6.11
N PHE A 105 -4.51 -0.61 4.91
CA PHE A 105 -5.63 -0.92 4.04
C PHE A 105 -5.84 -2.43 4.02
N ARG A 106 -7.00 -2.87 4.51
CA ARG A 106 -7.47 -4.25 4.44
C ARG A 106 -8.17 -4.46 3.09
N LEU A 107 -7.63 -5.35 2.28
CA LEU A 107 -8.13 -5.70 0.96
C LEU A 107 -8.51 -7.17 0.98
N ASP A 108 -9.81 -7.44 1.02
CA ASP A 108 -10.38 -8.78 0.85
C ASP A 108 -10.32 -9.14 -0.64
N MET A 109 -9.53 -10.13 -1.02
CA MET A 109 -9.17 -10.35 -2.42
C MET A 109 -9.94 -11.52 -3.02
N ASP A 110 -10.69 -11.23 -4.08
CA ASP A 110 -11.47 -12.20 -4.84
C ASP A 110 -11.09 -12.17 -6.33
N VAL A 111 -9.80 -12.35 -6.65
CA VAL A 111 -9.35 -12.27 -8.05
C VAL A 111 -9.89 -13.46 -8.84
N ASP A 112 -10.93 -13.19 -9.65
CA ASP A 112 -11.74 -14.18 -10.35
C ASP A 112 -12.31 -15.31 -9.47
N GLY A 113 -12.53 -15.02 -8.19
CA GLY A 113 -13.05 -15.94 -7.17
C GLY A 113 -12.20 -15.93 -5.90
N GLN A 114 -12.70 -16.62 -4.86
CA GLN A 114 -12.08 -16.67 -3.53
C GLN A 114 -10.80 -17.50 -3.48
N ALA A 115 -10.56 -18.43 -4.42
CA ALA A 115 -9.35 -19.24 -4.40
C ALA A 115 -8.20 -18.45 -5.02
N ASN A 116 -7.35 -17.83 -4.19
CA ASN A 116 -6.24 -16.98 -4.64
C ASN A 116 -4.88 -17.51 -4.15
N GLU A 117 -3.83 -17.03 -4.80
CA GLU A 117 -2.42 -17.27 -4.50
C GLU A 117 -1.69 -15.93 -4.37
N VAL A 118 -0.66 -15.88 -3.52
CA VAL A 118 0.18 -14.69 -3.33
C VAL A 118 1.54 -14.91 -3.94
N MET A 119 1.96 -14.01 -4.83
CA MET A 119 3.24 -14.06 -5.51
C MET A 119 4.04 -12.78 -5.26
N GLU A 120 5.24 -12.89 -4.69
CA GLU A 120 6.20 -11.79 -4.65
C GLU A 120 7.01 -11.77 -5.96
N MET A 121 7.08 -10.62 -6.61
CA MET A 121 7.90 -10.38 -7.78
C MET A 121 9.07 -9.46 -7.42
N ASN A 122 10.29 -9.91 -7.70
CA ASN A 122 11.52 -9.12 -7.61
C ASN A 122 12.19 -9.03 -8.98
N VAL A 123 12.87 -7.94 -9.28
CA VAL A 123 13.68 -7.77 -10.50
C VAL A 123 15.16 -7.85 -10.13
N LYS A 124 15.94 -8.65 -10.88
CA LYS A 124 17.38 -8.81 -10.67
C LYS A 124 18.15 -8.84 -11.99
N PRO A 125 19.39 -8.31 -12.03
CA PRO A 125 20.28 -8.51 -13.18
C PRO A 125 20.65 -10.00 -13.33
N LEU A 126 20.85 -10.45 -14.57
CA LEU A 126 21.43 -11.78 -14.81
C LEU A 126 22.95 -11.75 -14.61
N PRO A 127 23.53 -12.82 -14.02
CA PRO A 127 24.98 -12.97 -13.89
C PRO A 127 25.72 -12.82 -15.21
N VAL A 128 26.91 -12.20 -15.20
CA VAL A 128 27.70 -11.88 -16.41
C VAL A 128 28.05 -13.12 -17.23
N ASN A 129 28.29 -14.26 -16.58
CA ASN A 129 28.56 -15.54 -17.26
C ASN A 129 27.38 -16.03 -18.12
N GLU A 130 26.17 -15.55 -17.88
CA GLU A 130 24.94 -15.87 -18.64
C GLU A 130 24.43 -14.68 -19.46
N ASN A 131 25.13 -13.53 -19.40
CA ASN A 131 24.68 -12.23 -19.90
C ASN A 131 25.88 -11.48 -20.47
N ALA A 132 26.37 -11.90 -21.64
CA ALA A 132 27.63 -11.43 -22.22
C ALA A 132 27.72 -9.90 -22.43
N LEU A 133 26.58 -9.24 -22.62
CA LEU A 133 26.50 -7.79 -22.76
C LEU A 133 26.13 -7.05 -21.44
N GLY A 134 25.85 -7.79 -20.37
CA GLY A 134 25.59 -7.25 -19.04
C GLY A 134 24.27 -6.49 -18.88
N ASN A 135 23.40 -6.49 -19.90
CA ASN A 135 22.18 -5.67 -19.92
C ASN A 135 20.89 -6.45 -19.63
N ALA A 136 20.96 -7.78 -19.54
CA ALA A 136 19.79 -8.59 -19.20
C ALA A 136 19.44 -8.54 -17.69
N PHE A 137 18.15 -8.49 -17.41
CA PHE A 137 17.56 -8.63 -16.09
C PHE A 137 16.29 -9.48 -16.20
N VAL A 138 15.87 -10.08 -15.09
CA VAL A 138 14.72 -10.99 -15.03
C VAL A 138 13.81 -10.63 -13.86
N ALA A 139 12.52 -10.91 -14.02
CA ALA A 139 11.58 -11.02 -12.92
C ALA A 139 11.73 -12.40 -12.28
N LEU A 140 11.88 -12.43 -10.96
CA LEU A 140 11.85 -13.63 -10.13
C LEU A 140 10.56 -13.61 -9.32
N GLU A 141 9.75 -14.63 -9.53
CA GLU A 141 8.49 -14.84 -8.84
C GLU A 141 8.70 -15.84 -7.70
N THR A 142 8.26 -15.49 -6.49
CA THR A 142 8.39 -16.31 -5.28
C THR A 142 7.02 -16.42 -4.60
N PRO A 143 6.42 -17.63 -4.51
CA PRO A 143 5.13 -17.80 -3.87
C PRO A 143 5.25 -17.59 -2.37
N LEU A 144 4.28 -16.89 -1.77
CA LEU A 144 4.17 -16.70 -0.32
C LEU A 144 3.08 -17.65 0.19
N THR A 145 3.50 -18.82 0.70
CA THR A 145 2.59 -19.96 0.90
C THR A 145 1.97 -20.05 2.29
N THR A 146 2.47 -19.29 3.26
CA THR A 146 1.94 -19.19 4.62
C THR A 146 1.95 -17.75 5.11
N GLU A 147 1.14 -17.45 6.12
CA GLU A 147 0.95 -16.10 6.65
C GLU A 147 2.24 -15.47 7.18
N THR A 148 3.07 -16.24 7.89
CA THR A 148 4.33 -15.71 8.43
C THR A 148 5.36 -15.42 7.35
N VAL A 149 5.37 -16.19 6.26
CA VAL A 149 6.20 -15.93 5.07
C VAL A 149 5.72 -14.69 4.32
N ALA A 150 4.42 -14.39 4.40
CA ALA A 150 3.77 -13.26 3.72
C ALA A 150 3.88 -11.91 4.46
N VAL A 151 4.67 -11.84 5.54
CA VAL A 151 5.04 -10.58 6.20
C VAL A 151 6.25 -9.98 5.50
N ARG A 152 6.06 -8.94 4.69
CA ARG A 152 7.07 -8.43 3.75
C ARG A 152 7.25 -6.93 3.83
N ASP A 153 8.48 -6.52 3.54
CA ASP A 153 8.84 -5.12 3.26
C ASP A 153 9.06 -4.88 1.77
N LEU A 154 8.89 -3.62 1.39
CA LEU A 154 9.33 -3.09 0.11
C LEU A 154 10.85 -3.23 -0.05
N GLU A 155 11.30 -3.54 -1.26
CA GLU A 155 12.72 -3.54 -1.63
C GLU A 155 12.91 -2.76 -2.93
N MET A 156 13.33 -1.51 -2.78
CA MET A 156 13.50 -0.58 -3.90
C MET A 156 14.57 -1.06 -4.88
N LYS A 157 15.66 -1.69 -4.40
CA LYS A 157 16.74 -2.17 -5.28
C LYS A 157 16.30 -3.29 -6.20
N GLN A 158 15.23 -4.00 -5.84
CA GLN A 158 14.68 -5.10 -6.61
C GLN A 158 13.32 -4.75 -7.23
N SER A 159 12.86 -3.51 -7.14
CA SER A 159 11.52 -3.11 -7.62
C SER A 159 10.42 -4.06 -7.17
N ARG A 160 10.47 -4.49 -5.89
CA ARG A 160 9.60 -5.53 -5.35
C ARG A 160 8.12 -5.15 -5.44
N LYS A 161 7.29 -6.13 -5.84
CA LYS A 161 5.84 -6.03 -5.93
C LYS A 161 5.19 -7.33 -5.48
N TRP A 162 3.88 -7.30 -5.26
CA TRP A 162 3.10 -8.50 -4.91
C TRP A 162 1.90 -8.63 -5.85
N MET A 163 1.65 -9.83 -6.33
CA MET A 163 0.49 -10.17 -7.14
C MET A 163 -0.42 -11.09 -6.34
N ILE A 164 -1.70 -10.79 -6.38
CA ILE A 164 -2.76 -11.69 -5.96
C ILE A 164 -3.32 -12.32 -7.22
N MET A 165 -3.18 -13.63 -7.33
CA MET A 165 -3.45 -14.39 -8.54
C MET A 165 -4.61 -15.35 -8.29
N SER A 166 -5.47 -15.55 -9.29
CA SER A 166 -6.46 -16.62 -9.25
C SER A 166 -5.76 -17.98 -9.22
N ALA A 167 -6.22 -18.89 -8.36
CA ALA A 167 -5.70 -20.25 -8.29
C ALA A 167 -6.28 -21.16 -9.38
N ASP A 168 -7.44 -20.82 -9.94
CA ASP A 168 -8.21 -21.67 -10.85
C ASP A 168 -8.55 -21.03 -12.20
N LYS A 169 -8.41 -19.71 -12.36
CA LYS A 169 -8.64 -19.01 -13.63
C LYS A 169 -7.34 -18.60 -14.32
N LYS A 170 -7.39 -18.67 -15.65
CA LYS A 170 -6.33 -18.25 -16.54
C LYS A 170 -6.87 -17.35 -17.63
N ASN A 171 -6.05 -16.40 -18.07
CA ASN A 171 -6.33 -15.58 -19.23
C ASN A 171 -6.16 -16.40 -20.53
N ALA A 172 -6.50 -15.80 -21.67
CA ALA A 172 -6.43 -16.47 -22.97
C ALA A 172 -5.01 -16.92 -23.39
N LEU A 173 -3.96 -16.40 -22.73
CA LEU A 173 -2.56 -16.75 -22.96
C LEU A 173 -2.05 -17.82 -21.97
N GLY A 174 -2.91 -18.29 -21.05
CA GLY A 174 -2.59 -19.36 -20.12
C GLY A 174 -1.91 -18.94 -18.82
N ALA A 175 -1.72 -17.63 -18.60
CA ALA A 175 -1.28 -17.08 -17.31
C ALA A 175 -2.46 -16.94 -16.35
N ALA A 176 -2.25 -17.13 -15.05
CA ALA A 176 -3.30 -16.87 -14.06
C ALA A 176 -3.70 -15.38 -14.09
N THR A 177 -4.99 -15.10 -13.97
CA THR A 177 -5.47 -13.72 -13.85
C THR A 177 -5.04 -13.15 -12.50
N ALA A 178 -4.68 -11.86 -12.46
CA ALA A 178 -4.05 -11.30 -11.26
C ALA A 178 -4.29 -9.80 -11.12
N TYR A 179 -4.31 -9.34 -9.87
CA TYR A 179 -4.11 -7.94 -9.50
C TYR A 179 -2.74 -7.78 -8.83
N MET A 180 -1.99 -6.77 -9.22
CA MET A 180 -0.68 -6.45 -8.68
C MET A 180 -0.76 -5.21 -7.79
N LEU A 181 -0.28 -5.33 -6.55
CA LEU A 181 0.00 -4.21 -5.66
C LEU A 181 1.22 -3.44 -6.18
N MET A 182 0.97 -2.20 -6.58
CA MET A 182 1.94 -1.20 -7.01
C MET A 182 2.10 -0.16 -5.88
N PRO A 183 3.11 -0.32 -5.01
CA PRO A 183 3.35 0.59 -3.91
C PRO A 183 3.86 1.94 -4.44
N GLY A 184 3.34 3.05 -3.90
CA GLY A 184 3.91 4.38 -4.12
C GLY A 184 5.03 4.72 -3.14
N GLY A 185 5.29 6.02 -2.96
CA GLY A 185 6.28 6.51 -2.00
C GLY A 185 5.92 6.06 -0.58
N ASN A 186 6.88 5.49 0.14
CA ASN A 186 6.65 4.90 1.46
C ASN A 186 7.86 5.15 2.38
N ALA A 187 7.70 4.83 3.66
CA ALA A 187 8.75 4.85 4.67
C ALA A 187 8.63 3.65 5.60
N VAL A 188 9.69 3.35 6.32
CA VAL A 188 9.67 2.33 7.39
C VAL A 188 9.22 2.96 8.71
N PHE A 189 8.68 2.15 9.61
CA PHE A 189 8.32 2.61 10.94
C PHE A 189 9.57 2.79 11.81
N LEU A 190 9.85 4.04 12.17
CA LEU A 190 11.13 4.48 12.74
C LEU A 190 11.35 4.19 14.24
N PRO A 191 10.34 3.96 15.10
CA PRO A 191 10.62 3.58 16.48
C PRO A 191 11.55 2.37 16.56
N THR A 192 12.52 2.42 17.47
CA THR A 192 13.55 1.39 17.65
C THR A 192 12.94 0.04 18.02
N GLU A 193 13.61 -1.07 17.73
CA GLU A 193 13.09 -2.43 17.98
C GLU A 193 12.62 -2.68 19.42
N SER A 194 13.26 -2.05 20.42
CA SER A 194 12.87 -2.17 21.83
C SER A 194 11.66 -1.31 22.23
N ALA A 195 11.14 -0.46 21.34
CA ALA A 195 10.07 0.47 21.65
C ALA A 195 8.72 -0.26 21.72
N GLU A 196 8.03 -0.14 22.86
CA GLU A 196 6.72 -0.78 23.09
C GLU A 196 5.69 -0.44 22.00
N ILE A 197 5.78 0.75 21.40
CA ILE A 197 4.89 1.16 20.31
C ILE A 197 4.90 0.21 19.12
N ARG A 198 6.04 -0.45 18.82
CA ARG A 198 6.10 -1.46 17.74
C ARG A 198 5.19 -2.65 18.01
N SER A 199 5.06 -3.05 19.27
CA SER A 199 4.17 -4.14 19.67
C SER A 199 2.68 -3.76 19.69
N LYS A 200 2.36 -2.46 19.77
CA LYS A 200 0.98 -1.92 19.74
C LYS A 200 0.54 -1.54 18.32
N ALA A 201 1.47 -1.13 17.48
CA ALA A 201 1.26 -0.77 16.08
C ALA A 201 2.02 -1.73 15.16
N ALA A 202 1.98 -3.03 15.46
CA ALA A 202 2.77 -4.04 14.76
C ALA A 202 2.49 -4.05 13.26
N PHE A 203 1.25 -3.77 12.85
CA PHE A 203 0.91 -3.64 11.42
C PHE A 203 1.83 -2.69 10.65
N ALA A 204 2.35 -1.64 11.29
CA ALA A 204 3.21 -0.65 10.66
C ALA A 204 4.69 -1.09 10.57
N THR A 205 5.10 -2.16 11.25
CA THR A 205 6.49 -2.62 11.23
C THR A 205 6.88 -3.29 9.92
N TYR A 206 5.91 -3.68 9.10
CA TYR A 206 6.10 -4.22 7.76
C TYR A 206 5.10 -3.60 6.78
N HIS A 207 5.48 -3.48 5.50
CA HIS A 207 4.61 -2.89 4.47
C HIS A 207 3.46 -3.80 4.05
N VAL A 208 3.66 -5.12 4.00
CA VAL A 208 2.68 -6.10 3.53
C VAL A 208 2.53 -7.21 4.54
N TRP A 209 1.28 -7.58 4.77
CA TRP A 209 0.88 -8.81 5.44
C TRP A 209 -0.20 -9.47 4.61
N VAL A 210 -0.22 -10.79 4.58
CA VAL A 210 -1.35 -11.54 4.01
C VAL A 210 -1.80 -12.57 5.00
N THR A 211 -3.11 -12.61 5.25
CA THR A 211 -3.76 -13.58 6.13
C THR A 211 -4.74 -14.44 5.34
N ASN A 212 -5.03 -15.63 5.86
CA ASN A 212 -6.24 -16.35 5.46
C ASN A 212 -7.46 -15.52 5.87
N TYR A 213 -8.55 -15.57 5.11
CA TYR A 213 -9.75 -14.83 5.45
C TYR A 213 -10.39 -15.37 6.73
N ASN A 214 -10.70 -14.44 7.62
CA ASN A 214 -11.54 -14.69 8.80
C ASN A 214 -12.46 -13.50 9.01
N ALA A 215 -13.77 -13.75 9.09
CA ALA A 215 -14.79 -12.72 9.23
C ALA A 215 -14.65 -11.87 10.51
N SER A 216 -13.94 -12.38 11.53
CA SER A 216 -13.68 -11.65 12.78
C SER A 216 -12.42 -10.78 12.75
N GLU A 217 -11.60 -10.88 11.71
CA GLU A 217 -10.31 -10.20 11.56
C GLU A 217 -10.45 -8.95 10.69
N LEU A 218 -10.84 -7.85 11.32
CA LEU A 218 -11.19 -6.61 10.63
C LEU A 218 -10.15 -5.49 10.79
N TYR A 219 -9.35 -5.51 11.85
CA TYR A 219 -8.51 -4.38 12.24
C TYR A 219 -7.07 -4.82 12.48
N ALA A 220 -6.13 -4.21 11.77
CA ALA A 220 -4.73 -4.59 11.81
C ALA A 220 -4.06 -4.43 13.20
N ALA A 221 -4.62 -3.59 14.07
CA ALA A 221 -4.21 -3.40 15.46
C ALA A 221 -5.17 -4.05 16.50
N GLY A 222 -6.13 -4.86 16.02
CA GLY A 222 -7.16 -5.51 16.84
C GLY A 222 -8.38 -4.63 17.14
N ASN A 223 -9.41 -5.23 17.73
CA ASN A 223 -10.73 -4.61 17.96
C ASN A 223 -10.71 -3.44 18.96
N TYR A 224 -9.75 -3.43 19.89
CA TYR A 224 -9.73 -2.48 21.01
C TYR A 224 -8.32 -1.88 21.17
N PRO A 225 -7.86 -1.02 20.24
CA PRO A 225 -6.47 -0.54 20.21
C PRO A 225 -6.14 0.46 21.33
N ASN A 226 -7.16 1.16 21.87
CA ASN A 226 -6.94 2.15 22.91
C ASN A 226 -6.44 1.48 24.21
N GLN A 227 -5.23 1.83 24.64
CA GLN A 227 -4.56 1.23 25.80
C GLN A 227 -4.48 -0.30 25.74
N ALA A 228 -4.50 -0.87 24.53
CA ALA A 228 -4.42 -2.30 24.32
C ALA A 228 -3.14 -2.90 24.90
N LYS A 229 -3.23 -4.18 25.29
CA LYS A 229 -2.03 -4.99 25.50
C LYS A 229 -1.30 -5.17 24.15
N PRO A 230 0.04 -5.24 24.16
CA PRO A 230 0.84 -5.63 23.01
C PRO A 230 0.36 -6.89 22.28
N GLY A 231 0.64 -6.98 20.98
CA GLY A 231 0.50 -8.21 20.19
C GLY A 231 -0.91 -8.50 19.66
N LYS A 232 -1.78 -7.49 19.60
CA LYS A 232 -3.15 -7.62 19.03
C LYS A 232 -3.19 -7.30 17.54
N GLY A 233 -4.20 -7.83 16.85
CA GLY A 233 -4.38 -7.64 15.41
C GLY A 233 -3.51 -8.59 14.60
N LEU A 234 -2.81 -8.10 13.58
CA LEU A 234 -2.05 -8.93 12.64
C LEU A 234 -1.10 -9.95 13.29
N PRO A 235 -0.32 -9.62 14.35
CA PRO A 235 0.53 -10.62 15.01
C PRO A 235 -0.25 -11.77 15.67
N GLU A 236 -1.47 -11.50 16.15
CA GLU A 236 -2.37 -12.51 16.71
C GLU A 236 -2.98 -13.35 15.60
N TYR A 237 -3.36 -12.71 14.48
CA TYR A 237 -4.00 -13.36 13.34
C TYR A 237 -3.08 -14.40 12.69
N ILE A 238 -1.81 -14.05 12.46
CA ILE A 238 -0.85 -14.97 11.81
C ILE A 238 -0.22 -16.00 12.76
N SER A 239 -0.65 -16.07 14.03
CA SER A 239 0.06 -16.83 15.06
C SER A 239 -0.02 -18.35 14.89
N ASN A 240 -1.00 -18.82 14.12
CA ASN A 240 -1.18 -20.22 13.70
C ASN A 240 -0.59 -20.52 12.31
N ASP A 241 0.02 -19.53 11.65
CA ASP A 241 0.73 -19.63 10.36
C ASP A 241 -0.06 -20.42 9.31
N GLU A 242 -1.30 -19.98 9.03
CA GLU A 242 -2.16 -20.70 8.10
C GLU A 242 -1.57 -20.74 6.69
N SER A 243 -1.95 -21.76 5.93
CA SER A 243 -1.58 -21.84 4.52
C SER A 243 -2.38 -20.82 3.70
N LEU A 244 -1.73 -20.18 2.74
CA LEU A 244 -2.33 -19.24 1.79
C LEU A 244 -2.61 -19.86 0.41
N ILE A 245 -2.28 -21.14 0.21
CA ILE A 245 -2.37 -21.81 -1.09
C ILE A 245 -3.83 -22.09 -1.45
N GLY A 246 -4.31 -21.48 -2.54
CA GLY A 246 -5.67 -21.60 -3.04
C GLY A 246 -6.74 -21.21 -2.02
N LYS A 247 -6.44 -20.21 -1.18
CA LYS A 247 -7.33 -19.75 -0.09
C LYS A 247 -7.99 -18.43 -0.43
N ASP A 248 -9.05 -18.16 0.33
CA ASP A 248 -9.63 -16.82 0.49
C ASP A 248 -8.65 -16.01 1.35
N ILE A 249 -8.15 -14.90 0.84
CA ILE A 249 -7.03 -14.18 1.44
C ILE A 249 -7.34 -12.70 1.63
N VAL A 250 -6.72 -12.14 2.66
CA VAL A 250 -6.79 -10.71 2.94
C VAL A 250 -5.39 -10.12 2.85
N LEU A 251 -5.21 -9.18 1.92
CA LEU A 251 -4.01 -8.37 1.80
C LEU A 251 -4.12 -7.15 2.71
N TRP A 252 -3.16 -6.98 3.61
CA TRP A 252 -3.06 -5.82 4.50
C TRP A 252 -1.84 -5.00 4.11
N TYR A 253 -2.07 -3.80 3.59
CA TYR A 253 -0.99 -2.93 3.14
C TYR A 253 -0.82 -1.71 4.04
N SER A 254 0.36 -1.60 4.65
CA SER A 254 0.77 -0.51 5.52
C SER A 254 1.60 0.53 4.77
N THR A 255 1.22 1.80 4.86
CA THR A 255 1.93 2.87 4.17
C THR A 255 2.01 4.17 4.95
N MET A 256 3.12 4.89 4.77
CA MET A 256 3.37 6.19 5.38
C MET A 256 2.87 7.38 4.54
N LEU A 257 2.79 7.22 3.21
CA LEU A 257 2.34 8.26 2.29
C LEU A 257 1.41 7.69 1.21
N GLY A 258 0.52 8.55 0.75
CA GLY A 258 -0.81 8.15 0.30
C GLY A 258 -1.06 7.93 -1.16
N ASN A 259 -0.17 7.29 -1.93
CA ASN A 259 -0.56 6.85 -3.27
C ASN A 259 -0.25 5.36 -3.42
N ILE A 260 -1.27 4.55 -3.69
CA ILE A 260 -1.17 3.10 -3.86
C ILE A 260 -2.01 2.72 -5.06
N GLN A 261 -1.50 1.88 -5.96
CA GLN A 261 -2.28 1.39 -7.09
C GLN A 261 -2.34 -0.14 -7.06
N LEU A 262 -3.52 -0.71 -7.26
CA LEU A 262 -3.73 -2.10 -7.61
C LEU A 262 -4.02 -2.15 -9.11
N LYS A 263 -3.16 -2.80 -9.88
CA LYS A 263 -3.31 -2.87 -11.35
C LYS A 263 -3.65 -4.27 -11.79
N ILE A 264 -4.56 -4.40 -12.76
CA ILE A 264 -4.75 -5.66 -13.47
C ILE A 264 -3.41 -6.01 -14.12
N ASN A 265 -2.88 -7.19 -13.80
CA ASN A 265 -1.72 -7.70 -14.51
C ASN A 265 -2.20 -8.32 -15.83
N LEU A 266 -2.28 -7.49 -16.87
CA LEU A 266 -2.39 -7.97 -18.25
C LEU A 266 -1.01 -8.48 -18.66
N VAL A 267 -0.64 -9.68 -18.23
CA VAL A 267 0.48 -10.38 -18.85
C VAL A 267 0.07 -10.64 -20.31
N GLY A 268 0.63 -9.85 -21.22
CA GLY A 268 0.63 -10.07 -22.66
C GLY A 268 1.72 -11.04 -23.08
#